data_AF-A0A2W6DPC6-F1
#
_entry.id   AF-A0A2W6DPC6-F1
#
_cell.length_a   1.000
_cell.length_b   1.000
_cell.length_c   1.000
_cell.angle_alpha   90.00
_cell.angle_beta   90.00
_cell.angle_gamma   90.00
#
_symmetry.space_group_name_H-M   'P 1'
#
loop_
_entity.id
_entity.type
_entity.pdbx_description
1 polymer ?
#
loop_
_entity_poly.entity_id
_entity_poly.type
_entity_poly.pdbx_seq_one_letter_code
_entity_poly.pdbx_strand_id
1 'polypeptide(L)'
;PGQGYPPGEGYPPGPGYPPGPPRGPGLAVRLGERAVRRPEPRLGISLAGAGIALAVLGVLVWAGDYLTSGGRGGGGGGDGSSRRLLGVVLSLVVVAAGYVLALRARRGPLNTAGVVASALGVPVLIGFLTFDAGSRGLPFSLDALALISVIAWLASYLVVPGTRGHAVYLGLAAITLWFYVLDKAEPKVYTAGFLQFFGGSFFADIRGPDWNTVALLSLFFGLAYYAVAFVLDRLGRTGPGAALAVGGFLATAAGSAAAAVNLPPIAEGVMLIVLGAILAGFGARGARRFTTWAWSAGVALGVVVIIGKLADQNSAAAGVALIVSGAVLVVLAHFLAGVLHEPDDLVPSAASVASVGDGRLP
;
A
#
# COMPACT_ATOMS: atom_id res chain seq x y z
N PRO A 1 40.86 11.51 58.42
CA PRO A 1 41.28 10.10 58.20
C PRO A 1 40.56 9.51 56.98
N GLY A 2 40.98 9.92 55.79
CA GLY A 2 40.68 9.24 54.53
C GLY A 2 42.01 8.77 53.97
N GLN A 3 42.25 7.46 53.97
CA GLN A 3 43.40 6.89 53.27
C GLN A 3 43.17 7.10 51.78
N GLY A 4 43.84 8.12 51.22
CA GLY A 4 43.93 8.31 49.79
C GLY A 4 44.70 7.13 49.20
N TYR A 5 44.05 6.39 48.31
CA TYR A 5 44.75 5.42 47.47
C TYR A 5 45.77 6.19 46.61
N PRO A 6 47.01 5.70 46.49
CA PRO A 6 47.99 6.32 45.61
C PRO A 6 47.46 6.29 44.17
N PRO A 7 47.67 7.35 43.38
CA PRO A 7 47.30 7.39 41.98
C PRO A 7 47.95 6.21 41.27
N GLY A 8 47.12 5.25 40.88
CA GLY A 8 47.54 3.96 40.33
C GLY A 8 48.40 4.16 39.09
N GLU A 9 49.58 3.54 39.13
CA GLU A 9 50.39 3.28 37.95
C GLU A 9 49.52 2.58 36.90
N GLY A 10 49.43 3.19 35.72
CA GLY A 10 48.62 2.69 34.62
C GLY A 10 49.07 1.29 34.24
N TYR A 11 48.16 0.33 34.31
CA TYR A 11 48.38 -0.98 33.70
C TYR A 11 48.71 -0.77 32.22
N PRO A 12 49.78 -1.41 31.70
CA PRO A 12 50.04 -1.39 30.27
C PRO A 12 48.80 -1.95 29.54
N PRO A 13 48.36 -1.32 28.44
CA PRO A 13 47.23 -1.82 27.68
C PRO A 13 47.53 -3.28 27.30
N GLY A 14 46.69 -4.20 27.77
CA GLY A 14 46.84 -5.62 27.46
C GLY A 14 46.90 -5.83 25.94
N PRO A 15 47.56 -6.89 25.46
CA PRO A 15 47.65 -7.20 24.04
C PRO A 15 46.25 -7.14 23.44
N GLY A 16 46.01 -6.15 22.58
CA GLY A 16 44.71 -5.89 22.01
C GLY A 16 44.21 -7.15 21.31
N TYR A 17 42.99 -7.59 21.66
CA TYR A 17 42.36 -8.67 20.93
C TYR A 17 42.38 -8.34 19.43
N PRO A 18 42.82 -9.27 18.56
CA PRO A 18 42.75 -9.03 17.13
C PRO A 18 41.31 -8.64 16.77
N PRO A 19 41.11 -7.56 16.00
CA PRO A 19 39.77 -7.14 15.62
C PRO A 19 39.07 -8.33 14.97
N GLY A 20 37.94 -8.73 15.55
CA GLY A 20 37.18 -9.87 15.04
C GLY A 20 36.86 -9.67 13.55
N PRO A 21 36.68 -10.77 12.79
CA PRO A 21 36.36 -10.68 11.37
C PRO A 21 35.17 -9.73 11.18
N PRO A 22 35.20 -8.83 10.18
CA PRO A 22 34.16 -7.85 9.98
C PRO A 22 32.83 -8.59 9.87
N ARG A 23 31.94 -8.38 10.85
CA ARG A 23 30.59 -8.93 10.79
C ARG A 23 30.01 -8.47 9.46
N GLY A 24 29.65 -9.43 8.60
CA GLY A 24 29.09 -9.13 7.29
C GLY A 24 27.93 -8.13 7.43
N PRO A 25 27.69 -7.29 6.41
CA PRO A 25 26.68 -6.23 6.49
C PRO A 25 25.34 -6.86 6.86
N GLY A 26 24.87 -6.54 8.07
CA GLY A 26 23.61 -7.04 8.60
C GLY A 26 22.44 -6.69 7.69
N LEU A 27 21.29 -7.34 7.87
CA LEU A 27 20.10 -7.13 7.04
C LEU A 27 19.70 -5.64 6.98
N ALA A 28 19.89 -4.89 8.07
CA ALA A 28 19.70 -3.44 8.12
C ALA A 28 20.61 -2.68 7.14
N VAL A 29 21.88 -3.07 7.01
CA VAL A 29 22.83 -2.49 6.04
C VAL A 29 22.39 -2.81 4.60
N ARG A 30 21.86 -4.03 4.37
CA ARG A 30 21.38 -4.45 3.04
C ARG A 30 20.11 -3.74 2.58
N LEU A 31 19.21 -3.41 3.52
CA LEU A 31 18.02 -2.61 3.23
C LEU A 31 18.34 -1.13 3.00
N GLY A 32 19.55 -0.70 3.37
CA GLY A 32 20.07 0.64 3.14
C GLY A 32 19.36 1.71 3.97
N GLU A 33 19.54 2.96 3.57
CA GLU A 33 19.05 4.15 4.26
C GLU A 33 17.53 4.13 4.50
N ARG A 34 16.76 3.47 3.63
CA ARG A 34 15.30 3.39 3.69
C ARG A 34 14.77 2.60 4.91
N ALA A 35 15.56 1.69 5.48
CA ALA A 35 15.14 0.94 6.67
C ALA A 35 15.20 1.78 7.95
N VAL A 36 16.22 2.64 8.05
CA VAL A 36 16.50 3.44 9.25
C VAL A 36 15.76 4.77 9.18
N ARG A 37 15.66 5.33 7.98
CA ARG A 37 15.09 6.66 7.78
C ARG A 37 13.59 6.62 7.67
N ARG A 38 12.93 7.52 8.39
CA ARG A 38 11.51 7.80 8.21
C ARG A 38 11.33 8.40 6.80
N PRO A 39 10.36 7.94 5.98
CA PRO A 39 10.05 8.56 4.68
C PRO A 39 9.36 9.92 4.84
N GLU A 40 9.94 11.01 4.34
CA GLU A 40 9.44 12.38 4.55
C GLU A 40 8.09 12.61 3.83
N PRO A 41 7.12 13.30 4.48
CA PRO A 41 5.82 13.53 3.87
C PRO A 41 5.98 14.55 2.76
N ARG A 42 5.73 14.12 1.53
CA ARG A 42 5.87 14.95 0.33
C ARG A 42 4.59 14.84 -0.46
N LEU A 43 4.02 15.98 -0.81
CA LEU A 43 2.71 16.05 -1.41
C LEU A 43 2.75 15.45 -2.81
N GLY A 44 3.76 15.82 -3.61
CA GLY A 44 3.95 15.29 -4.96
C GLY A 44 4.14 13.77 -4.98
N ILE A 45 4.88 13.20 -4.04
CA ILE A 45 5.07 11.75 -3.96
C ILE A 45 3.76 11.03 -3.61
N SER A 46 3.03 11.55 -2.62
CA SER A 46 1.80 10.93 -2.13
C SER A 46 0.70 10.98 -3.19
N LEU A 47 0.56 12.11 -3.88
CA LEU A 47 -0.37 12.27 -5.00
C LEU A 47 0.02 11.36 -6.17
N ALA A 48 1.30 11.28 -6.56
CA ALA A 48 1.73 10.38 -7.63
C ALA A 48 1.39 8.91 -7.32
N GLY A 49 1.57 8.49 -6.07
CA GLY A 49 1.17 7.16 -5.60
C GLY A 49 -0.35 6.93 -5.70
N ALA A 50 -1.15 7.89 -5.22
CA ALA A 50 -2.61 7.82 -5.31
C ALA A 50 -3.11 7.80 -6.76
N GLY A 51 -2.49 8.59 -7.64
CA GLY A 51 -2.86 8.67 -9.06
C GLY A 51 -2.59 7.36 -9.81
N ILE A 52 -1.44 6.72 -9.60
CA ILE A 52 -1.18 5.38 -10.15
C ILE A 52 -2.16 4.35 -9.57
N ALA A 53 -2.45 4.41 -8.27
CA ALA A 53 -3.40 3.50 -7.65
C ALA A 53 -4.79 3.61 -8.29
N LEU A 54 -5.28 4.82 -8.52
CA LEU A 54 -6.52 5.08 -9.26
C LEU A 54 -6.45 4.56 -10.70
N ALA A 55 -5.33 4.77 -11.39
CA ALA A 55 -5.18 4.30 -12.75
C ALA A 55 -5.22 2.77 -12.86
N VAL A 56 -4.49 2.07 -11.97
CA VAL A 56 -4.51 0.60 -11.92
C VAL A 56 -5.90 0.08 -11.55
N LEU A 57 -6.57 0.73 -10.59
CA LEU A 57 -7.94 0.39 -10.23
C LEU A 57 -8.91 0.60 -11.42
N GLY A 58 -8.75 1.67 -12.18
CA GLY A 58 -9.55 1.91 -13.38
C GLY A 58 -9.33 0.85 -14.46
N VAL A 59 -8.08 0.41 -14.65
CA VAL A 59 -7.76 -0.72 -15.55
C VAL A 59 -8.44 -2.01 -15.06
N LEU A 60 -8.45 -2.27 -13.76
CA LEU A 60 -9.12 -3.43 -13.17
C LEU A 60 -10.63 -3.41 -13.42
N VAL A 61 -11.28 -2.28 -13.15
CA VAL A 61 -12.72 -2.10 -13.37
C VAL A 61 -13.07 -2.27 -14.84
N TRP A 62 -12.32 -1.60 -15.73
CA TRP A 62 -12.52 -1.70 -17.17
C TRP A 62 -12.31 -3.11 -17.69
N ALA A 63 -11.25 -3.81 -17.24
CA ALA A 63 -10.95 -5.15 -17.72
C ALA A 63 -11.94 -6.20 -17.18
N GLY A 64 -12.43 -6.03 -15.95
CA GLY A 64 -13.51 -6.84 -15.38
C GLY A 64 -14.80 -6.70 -16.18
N ASP A 65 -15.16 -5.46 -16.56
CA ASP A 65 -16.29 -5.20 -17.45
C ASP A 65 -16.07 -5.84 -18.83
N TYR A 66 -14.90 -5.67 -19.43
CA TYR A 66 -14.56 -6.25 -20.73
C TYR A 66 -14.64 -7.79 -20.75
N LEU A 67 -14.19 -8.44 -19.67
CA LEU A 67 -14.27 -9.90 -19.52
C LEU A 67 -15.72 -10.39 -19.42
N THR A 68 -16.57 -9.66 -18.69
CA THR A 68 -17.95 -10.08 -18.39
C THR A 68 -18.95 -9.70 -19.49
N SER A 69 -18.85 -8.49 -20.05
CA SER A 69 -19.72 -7.98 -21.12
C SER A 69 -19.56 -8.79 -22.41
N GLY A 70 -18.34 -9.13 -22.78
CA GLY A 70 -18.10 -9.92 -23.97
C GLY A 70 -18.53 -11.40 -23.85
N GLY A 71 -18.93 -11.87 -22.66
CA GLY A 71 -19.51 -13.20 -22.46
C GLY A 71 -21.04 -13.24 -22.63
N ARG A 72 -21.72 -12.09 -22.55
CA ARG A 72 -23.19 -11.99 -22.62
C ARG A 72 -23.73 -11.64 -24.01
N GLY A 73 -22.91 -11.06 -24.88
CA GLY A 73 -23.27 -10.80 -26.28
C GLY A 73 -23.11 -12.05 -27.14
N GLY A 74 -24.13 -12.90 -27.18
CA GLY A 74 -24.14 -14.15 -27.96
C GLY A 74 -23.90 -13.93 -29.46
N GLY A 75 -23.05 -14.77 -30.06
CA GLY A 75 -23.00 -14.93 -31.52
C GLY A 75 -21.69 -15.44 -32.11
N GLY A 76 -20.54 -15.21 -31.46
CA GLY A 76 -19.25 -15.66 -31.98
C GLY A 76 -18.40 -16.27 -30.88
N GLY A 77 -18.11 -17.57 -30.98
CA GLY A 77 -17.29 -18.35 -30.04
C GLY A 77 -15.81 -17.93 -30.03
N GLY A 78 -15.53 -16.65 -29.75
CA GLY A 78 -14.20 -16.21 -29.39
C GLY A 78 -13.87 -16.77 -28.02
N ASP A 79 -13.06 -17.83 -27.99
CA ASP A 79 -12.61 -18.50 -26.76
C ASP A 79 -12.20 -17.46 -25.70
N GLY A 80 -12.76 -17.58 -24.49
CA GLY A 80 -12.38 -16.76 -23.33
C GLY A 80 -10.87 -16.76 -23.03
N SER A 81 -10.12 -17.70 -23.62
CA SER A 81 -8.66 -17.77 -23.63
C SER A 81 -8.01 -16.49 -24.18
N SER A 82 -8.56 -15.89 -25.24
CA SER A 82 -7.94 -14.72 -25.90
C SER A 82 -8.00 -13.47 -25.00
N ARG A 83 -9.13 -13.25 -24.32
CA ARG A 83 -9.28 -12.11 -23.41
C ARG A 83 -8.47 -12.27 -22.13
N ARG A 84 -8.43 -13.50 -21.59
CA ARG A 84 -7.55 -13.84 -20.47
C ARG A 84 -6.09 -13.59 -20.83
N LEU A 85 -5.63 -14.06 -22.00
CA LEU A 85 -4.26 -13.85 -22.46
C LEU A 85 -3.94 -12.36 -22.60
N LEU A 86 -4.83 -11.57 -23.19
CA LEU A 86 -4.66 -10.12 -23.30
C LEU A 86 -4.52 -9.47 -21.91
N GLY A 87 -5.37 -9.83 -20.95
CA GLY A 87 -5.29 -9.35 -19.57
C GLY A 87 -3.97 -9.71 -18.87
N VAL A 88 -3.50 -10.94 -19.06
CA VAL A 88 -2.18 -11.39 -18.58
C VAL A 88 -1.06 -10.54 -19.19
N VAL A 89 -1.05 -10.35 -20.50
CA VAL A 89 -0.01 -9.57 -21.20
C VAL A 89 0.00 -8.11 -20.74
N LEU A 90 -1.16 -7.46 -20.68
CA LEU A 90 -1.26 -6.06 -20.23
C LEU A 90 -0.80 -5.90 -18.78
N SER A 91 -1.21 -6.80 -17.89
CA SER A 91 -0.80 -6.77 -16.48
C SER A 91 0.69 -7.00 -16.32
N LEU A 92 1.26 -7.93 -17.10
CA LEU A 92 2.69 -8.18 -17.13
C LEU A 92 3.47 -6.94 -17.61
N VAL A 93 2.97 -6.25 -18.64
CA VAL A 93 3.57 -4.99 -19.13
C VAL A 93 3.55 -3.91 -18.04
N VAL A 94 2.44 -3.76 -17.30
CA VAL A 94 2.35 -2.79 -16.19
C VAL A 94 3.36 -3.15 -15.08
N VAL A 95 3.44 -4.42 -14.69
CA VAL A 95 4.40 -4.88 -13.67
C VAL A 95 5.84 -4.64 -14.13
N ALA A 96 6.17 -5.03 -15.36
CA ALA A 96 7.49 -4.85 -15.94
C ALA A 96 7.88 -3.38 -16.05
N ALA A 97 6.98 -2.53 -16.57
CA ALA A 97 7.18 -1.08 -16.64
C ALA A 97 7.36 -0.47 -15.25
N GLY A 98 6.57 -0.92 -14.26
CA GLY A 98 6.70 -0.49 -12.87
C GLY A 98 8.09 -0.78 -12.29
N TYR A 99 8.59 -2.01 -12.45
CA TYR A 99 9.95 -2.36 -12.02
C TYR A 99 11.02 -1.61 -12.80
N VAL A 100 10.88 -1.45 -14.12
CA VAL A 100 11.84 -0.69 -14.94
C VAL A 100 11.92 0.77 -14.47
N LEU A 101 10.77 1.40 -14.20
CA LEU A 101 10.71 2.76 -13.66
C LEU A 101 11.37 2.85 -12.28
N ALA A 102 11.04 1.92 -11.37
CA ALA A 102 11.64 1.87 -10.03
C ALA A 102 13.18 1.68 -10.08
N LEU A 103 13.66 0.83 -11.00
CA LEU A 103 15.08 0.55 -11.21
C LEU A 103 15.84 1.72 -11.84
N ARG A 104 15.23 2.43 -12.79
CA ARG A 104 15.86 3.55 -13.51
C ARG A 104 15.81 4.85 -12.72
N ALA A 105 14.66 5.24 -12.21
CA ALA A 105 14.51 6.51 -11.49
C ALA A 105 15.21 6.46 -10.12
N ARG A 106 15.21 5.30 -9.45
CA ARG A 106 15.80 5.03 -8.12
C ARG A 106 15.31 5.92 -6.96
N ARG A 107 14.78 7.12 -7.23
CA ARG A 107 14.30 8.16 -6.31
C ARG A 107 13.19 8.98 -6.98
N GLY A 108 12.44 9.75 -6.19
CA GLY A 108 11.49 10.73 -6.68
C GLY A 108 10.13 10.14 -7.09
N PRO A 109 9.24 10.99 -7.65
CA PRO A 109 7.87 10.61 -7.98
C PRO A 109 7.78 9.44 -8.97
N LEU A 110 8.70 9.36 -9.94
CA LEU A 110 8.73 8.28 -10.93
C LEU A 110 9.10 6.92 -10.31
N ASN A 111 9.97 6.89 -9.30
CA ASN A 111 10.24 5.65 -8.58
C ASN A 111 8.99 5.20 -7.82
N THR A 112 8.33 6.11 -7.11
CA THR A 112 7.09 5.80 -6.38
C THR A 112 5.98 5.32 -7.32
N ALA A 113 5.82 5.96 -8.48
CA ALA A 113 4.89 5.51 -9.51
C ALA A 113 5.23 4.08 -9.97
N GLY A 114 6.51 3.81 -10.24
CA GLY A 114 7.00 2.48 -10.59
C GLY A 114 6.69 1.43 -9.52
N VAL A 115 6.98 1.74 -8.25
CA VAL A 115 6.71 0.88 -7.09
C VAL A 115 5.22 0.58 -6.93
N VAL A 116 4.35 1.58 -7.04
CA VAL A 116 2.90 1.37 -6.92
C VAL A 116 2.38 0.57 -8.12
N ALA A 117 2.85 0.86 -9.34
CA ALA A 117 2.46 0.13 -10.54
C ALA A 117 2.84 -1.36 -10.45
N SER A 118 4.07 -1.68 -10.05
CA SER A 118 4.46 -3.08 -9.86
C SER A 118 3.77 -3.72 -8.66
N ALA A 119 3.56 -3.00 -7.57
CA ALA A 119 2.89 -3.56 -6.40
C ALA A 119 1.42 -3.89 -6.69
N LEU A 120 0.68 -3.02 -7.36
CA LEU A 120 -0.72 -3.27 -7.69
C LEU A 120 -0.87 -4.18 -8.93
N GLY A 121 0.05 -4.13 -9.89
CA GLY A 121 -0.01 -4.97 -11.08
C GLY A 121 0.16 -6.46 -10.79
N VAL A 122 0.90 -6.85 -9.74
CA VAL A 122 1.11 -8.25 -9.36
C VAL A 122 -0.20 -8.99 -9.04
N PRO A 123 -1.05 -8.54 -8.09
CA PRO A 123 -2.31 -9.23 -7.82
C PRO A 123 -3.24 -9.24 -9.04
N VAL A 124 -3.22 -8.21 -9.89
CA VAL A 124 -3.98 -8.19 -11.16
C VAL A 124 -3.52 -9.32 -12.07
N LEU A 125 -2.21 -9.44 -12.27
CA LEU A 125 -1.60 -10.49 -13.09
C LEU A 125 -1.97 -11.88 -12.57
N ILE A 126 -1.89 -12.11 -11.26
CA ILE A 126 -2.29 -13.39 -10.65
C ILE A 126 -3.79 -13.65 -10.80
N GLY A 127 -4.62 -12.62 -10.68
CA GLY A 127 -6.05 -12.70 -10.95
C GLY A 127 -6.35 -13.23 -12.35
N PHE A 128 -5.75 -12.65 -13.39
CA PHE A 128 -5.89 -13.15 -14.76
C PHE A 128 -5.28 -14.54 -14.98
N LEU A 129 -4.13 -14.82 -14.35
CA LEU A 129 -3.49 -16.14 -14.45
C LEU A 129 -4.30 -17.23 -13.79
N THR A 130 -5.13 -16.91 -12.81
CA THR A 130 -5.99 -17.88 -12.12
C THR A 130 -7.46 -17.77 -12.54
N PHE A 131 -7.76 -16.93 -13.54
CA PHE A 131 -9.12 -16.67 -13.95
C PHE A 131 -9.77 -17.92 -14.58
N ASP A 132 -10.93 -18.29 -14.05
CA ASP A 132 -11.77 -19.39 -14.51
C ASP A 132 -13.25 -18.98 -14.52
N ALA A 133 -13.76 -18.76 -15.73
CA ALA A 133 -15.15 -18.40 -15.98
C ALA A 133 -16.15 -19.52 -15.64
N GLY A 134 -15.71 -20.77 -15.54
CA GLY A 134 -16.55 -21.93 -15.21
C GLY A 134 -16.69 -22.19 -13.70
N SER A 135 -15.96 -21.46 -12.87
CA SER A 135 -16.00 -21.66 -11.42
C SER A 135 -17.34 -21.23 -10.82
N ARG A 136 -17.84 -22.00 -9.85
CA ARG A 136 -19.11 -21.72 -9.16
C ARG A 136 -19.00 -20.61 -8.08
N GLY A 137 -17.81 -20.05 -7.89
CA GLY A 137 -17.49 -19.06 -6.86
C GLY A 137 -16.86 -17.81 -7.47
N LEU A 138 -15.86 -17.25 -6.79
CA LEU A 138 -15.05 -16.19 -7.38
C LEU A 138 -14.32 -16.72 -8.61
N PRO A 139 -14.28 -15.95 -9.72
CA PRO A 139 -13.71 -16.42 -10.99
C PRO A 139 -12.18 -16.47 -10.98
N PHE A 140 -11.53 -16.45 -9.82
CA PHE A 140 -10.08 -16.50 -9.65
C PHE A 140 -9.74 -17.12 -8.29
N SER A 141 -8.51 -17.62 -8.15
CA SER A 141 -8.04 -18.22 -6.89
C SER A 141 -7.58 -17.14 -5.92
N LEU A 142 -8.36 -16.89 -4.86
CA LEU A 142 -7.97 -15.97 -3.78
C LEU A 142 -6.69 -16.40 -3.07
N ASP A 143 -6.48 -17.71 -2.90
CA ASP A 143 -5.29 -18.26 -2.25
C ASP A 143 -4.02 -17.92 -3.03
N ALA A 144 -4.04 -18.18 -4.34
CA ALA A 144 -2.93 -17.82 -5.20
C ALA A 144 -2.73 -16.30 -5.25
N LEU A 145 -3.82 -15.53 -5.40
CA LEU A 145 -3.76 -14.08 -5.45
C LEU A 145 -3.12 -13.50 -4.18
N ALA A 146 -3.57 -13.89 -2.99
CA ALA A 146 -3.06 -13.37 -1.74
C ALA A 146 -1.63 -13.83 -1.47
N LEU A 147 -1.36 -15.14 -1.50
CA LEU A 147 -0.08 -15.70 -1.09
C LEU A 147 1.05 -15.35 -2.07
N ILE A 148 0.80 -15.43 -3.39
CA ILE A 148 1.83 -15.08 -4.38
C ILE A 148 2.11 -13.58 -4.34
N SER A 149 1.10 -12.73 -4.15
CA SER A 149 1.32 -11.27 -4.02
C SER A 149 2.14 -10.94 -2.77
N VAL A 150 1.84 -11.54 -1.62
CA VAL A 150 2.64 -11.36 -0.39
C VAL A 150 4.08 -11.78 -0.63
N ILE A 151 4.31 -12.96 -1.23
CA ILE A 151 5.66 -13.43 -1.55
C ILE A 151 6.38 -12.47 -2.50
N ALA A 152 5.73 -12.03 -3.56
CA ALA A 152 6.29 -11.12 -4.56
C ALA A 152 6.64 -9.75 -3.95
N TRP A 153 5.79 -9.20 -3.08
CA TRP A 153 6.06 -7.94 -2.40
C TRP A 153 7.17 -8.06 -1.36
N LEU A 154 7.21 -9.14 -0.59
CA LEU A 154 8.32 -9.40 0.33
C LEU A 154 9.64 -9.59 -0.41
N ALA A 155 9.63 -10.31 -1.55
CA ALA A 155 10.80 -10.43 -2.42
C ALA A 155 11.22 -9.08 -3.01
N SER A 156 10.26 -8.24 -3.42
CA SER A 156 10.52 -6.89 -3.93
C SER A 156 11.10 -5.97 -2.86
N TYR A 157 10.62 -6.11 -1.62
CA TYR A 157 11.10 -5.37 -0.46
C TYR A 157 12.52 -5.78 -0.04
N LEU A 158 12.85 -7.07 -0.13
CA LEU A 158 14.11 -7.62 0.36
C LEU A 158 15.22 -7.69 -0.70
N VAL A 159 14.89 -8.01 -1.94
CA VAL A 159 15.85 -8.50 -2.94
C VAL A 159 15.95 -7.59 -4.17
N VAL A 160 14.88 -6.96 -4.64
CA VAL A 160 14.90 -6.25 -5.93
C VAL A 160 15.55 -4.85 -5.80
N PRO A 161 16.62 -4.52 -6.54
CA PRO A 161 17.23 -3.19 -6.51
C PRO A 161 16.21 -2.10 -6.87
N GLY A 162 16.35 -0.90 -6.30
CA GLY A 162 15.42 0.22 -6.55
C GLY A 162 14.10 0.13 -5.75
N THR A 163 13.59 -1.07 -5.49
CA THR A 163 12.39 -1.31 -4.67
C THR A 163 12.70 -1.71 -3.23
N ARG A 164 13.94 -2.14 -2.94
CA ARG A 164 14.37 -2.54 -1.59
C ARG A 164 14.01 -1.51 -0.52
N GLY A 165 13.45 -1.99 0.59
CA GLY A 165 13.11 -1.16 1.74
C GLY A 165 11.90 -0.24 1.56
N HIS A 166 11.18 -0.28 0.42
CA HIS A 166 10.00 0.55 0.22
C HIS A 166 8.81 0.08 1.07
N ALA A 167 8.33 0.98 1.93
CA ALA A 167 7.21 0.72 2.84
C ALA A 167 5.94 0.24 2.14
N VAL A 168 5.70 0.63 0.88
CA VAL A 168 4.51 0.24 0.10
C VAL A 168 4.37 -1.29 0.01
N TYR A 169 5.43 -2.01 -0.31
CA TYR A 169 5.38 -3.47 -0.43
C TYR A 169 5.08 -4.16 0.89
N LEU A 170 5.72 -3.70 1.98
CA LEU A 170 5.50 -4.27 3.30
C LEU A 170 4.08 -3.95 3.81
N GLY A 171 3.60 -2.73 3.56
CA GLY A 171 2.24 -2.31 3.91
C GLY A 171 1.20 -3.13 3.17
N LEU A 172 1.37 -3.31 1.85
CA LEU A 172 0.49 -4.17 1.06
C LEU A 172 0.55 -5.63 1.50
N ALA A 173 1.73 -6.17 1.80
CA ALA A 173 1.85 -7.53 2.33
C ALA A 173 1.11 -7.69 3.66
N ALA A 174 1.21 -6.72 4.56
CA ALA A 174 0.47 -6.72 5.82
C ALA A 174 -1.05 -6.62 5.58
N ILE A 175 -1.49 -5.66 4.77
CA ILE A 175 -2.91 -5.47 4.43
C ILE A 175 -3.49 -6.73 3.81
N THR A 176 -2.82 -7.33 2.84
CA THR A 176 -3.27 -8.57 2.18
C THR A 176 -3.24 -9.78 3.10
N LEU A 177 -2.28 -9.88 4.03
CA LEU A 177 -2.27 -10.97 5.00
C LEU A 177 -3.47 -10.86 5.96
N TRP A 178 -3.76 -9.66 6.47
CA TRP A 178 -4.96 -9.40 7.27
C TRP A 178 -6.22 -9.77 6.49
N PHE A 179 -6.32 -9.29 5.25
CA PHE A 179 -7.42 -9.59 4.35
C PHE A 179 -7.59 -11.09 4.06
N TYR A 180 -6.49 -11.80 3.83
CA TYR A 180 -6.49 -13.25 3.60
C TYR A 180 -6.99 -14.02 4.83
N VAL A 181 -6.58 -13.62 6.03
CA VAL A 181 -7.08 -14.27 7.26
C VAL A 181 -8.56 -13.99 7.49
N LEU A 182 -9.04 -12.77 7.16
CA LEU A 182 -10.47 -12.49 7.15
C LEU A 182 -11.23 -13.38 6.17
N ASP A 183 -10.71 -13.60 4.96
CA ASP A 183 -11.34 -14.49 3.97
C ASP A 183 -11.42 -15.93 4.49
N LYS A 184 -10.34 -16.44 5.08
CA LYS A 184 -10.32 -17.80 5.61
C LYS A 184 -11.23 -18.00 6.82
N ALA A 185 -11.38 -16.96 7.65
CA ALA A 185 -12.28 -17.01 8.79
C ALA A 185 -13.74 -16.80 8.40
N GLU A 186 -14.02 -15.87 7.49
CA GLU A 186 -15.35 -15.51 7.01
C GLU A 186 -15.35 -15.34 5.48
N PRO A 187 -15.46 -16.44 4.71
CA PRO A 187 -15.36 -16.44 3.24
C PRO A 187 -16.39 -15.54 2.52
N LYS A 188 -17.46 -15.17 3.23
CA LYS A 188 -18.54 -14.32 2.72
C LYS A 188 -18.19 -12.84 2.70
N VAL A 189 -17.18 -12.41 3.47
CA VAL A 189 -16.74 -11.00 3.50
C VAL A 189 -16.38 -10.52 2.11
N TYR A 190 -15.73 -11.37 1.30
CA TYR A 190 -15.31 -10.98 -0.05
C TYR A 190 -16.39 -11.17 -1.08
N THR A 191 -17.15 -12.25 -1.02
CA THR A 191 -18.24 -12.44 -1.99
C THR A 191 -19.26 -11.32 -1.90
N ALA A 192 -19.55 -10.81 -0.69
CA ALA A 192 -20.44 -9.66 -0.51
C ALA A 192 -19.71 -8.31 -0.68
N GLY A 193 -18.59 -8.10 0.03
CA GLY A 193 -17.92 -6.80 0.12
C GLY A 193 -17.11 -6.42 -1.11
N PHE A 194 -16.46 -7.37 -1.80
CA PHE A 194 -15.72 -7.10 -3.03
C PHE A 194 -16.69 -6.66 -4.15
N LEU A 195 -17.82 -7.35 -4.30
CA LEU A 195 -18.84 -7.01 -5.30
C LEU A 195 -19.53 -5.68 -4.99
N GLN A 196 -19.76 -5.37 -3.71
CA GLN A 196 -20.34 -4.10 -3.28
C GLN A 196 -19.37 -2.92 -3.45
N PHE A 197 -18.07 -3.12 -3.17
CA PHE A 197 -17.02 -2.12 -3.35
C PHE A 197 -16.83 -1.73 -4.83
N PHE A 198 -17.07 -2.66 -5.77
CA PHE A 198 -17.01 -2.41 -7.21
C PHE A 198 -18.35 -1.99 -7.85
N GLY A 199 -19.34 -1.57 -7.04
CA GLY A 199 -20.59 -1.00 -7.55
C GLY A 199 -21.58 -2.04 -8.11
N GLY A 200 -21.39 -3.33 -7.81
CA GLY A 200 -22.24 -4.39 -8.31
C GLY A 200 -23.34 -4.80 -7.34
N SER A 201 -24.57 -4.35 -7.55
CA SER A 201 -25.80 -4.91 -6.96
C SER A 201 -26.18 -6.25 -7.63
N PHE A 202 -25.21 -7.17 -7.79
CA PHE A 202 -25.38 -8.37 -8.62
C PHE A 202 -25.96 -9.60 -7.91
N PHE A 203 -25.96 -9.66 -6.56
CA PHE A 203 -26.55 -10.78 -5.82
C PHE A 203 -27.19 -10.30 -4.51
N ALA A 204 -28.50 -10.07 -4.55
CA ALA A 204 -29.32 -10.06 -3.35
C ALA A 204 -29.45 -11.52 -2.87
N ASP A 205 -29.33 -11.76 -1.56
CA ASP A 205 -29.69 -13.00 -0.86
C ASP A 205 -28.58 -14.02 -0.54
N ILE A 206 -27.37 -13.54 -0.20
CA ILE A 206 -26.38 -14.34 0.55
C ILE A 206 -26.45 -13.88 2.01
N ARG A 207 -26.69 -14.79 2.97
CA ARG A 207 -26.55 -14.51 4.42
C ARG A 207 -25.24 -13.76 4.64
N GLY A 208 -25.32 -12.50 5.08
CA GLY A 208 -24.16 -11.61 5.22
C GLY A 208 -23.06 -12.21 6.10
N PRO A 209 -21.83 -11.66 6.00
CA PRO A 209 -20.73 -12.10 6.84
C PRO A 209 -21.06 -11.92 8.32
N ASP A 210 -20.49 -12.76 9.18
CA ASP A 210 -20.50 -12.51 10.61
C ASP A 210 -19.62 -11.29 10.97
N TRP A 211 -20.27 -10.12 11.06
CA TRP A 211 -19.61 -8.85 11.34
C TRP A 211 -18.88 -8.82 12.70
N ASN A 212 -19.28 -9.66 13.67
CA ASN A 212 -18.55 -9.77 14.94
C ASN A 212 -17.19 -10.43 14.73
N THR A 213 -17.13 -11.50 13.93
CA THR A 213 -15.87 -12.16 13.57
C THR A 213 -14.96 -11.20 12.80
N VAL A 214 -15.52 -10.44 11.85
CA VAL A 214 -14.78 -9.41 11.09
C VAL A 214 -14.22 -8.33 12.02
N ALA A 215 -15.06 -7.80 12.92
CA ALA A 215 -14.66 -6.79 13.88
C ALA A 215 -13.51 -7.27 14.79
N LEU A 216 -13.67 -8.45 15.39
CA LEU A 216 -12.68 -9.05 16.29
C LEU A 216 -11.32 -9.24 15.59
N LEU A 217 -11.31 -9.91 14.44
CA LEU A 217 -10.07 -10.20 13.72
C LEU A 217 -9.38 -8.92 13.24
N SER A 218 -10.15 -7.94 12.74
CA SER A 218 -9.58 -6.69 12.23
C SER A 218 -9.01 -5.84 13.36
N LEU A 219 -9.66 -5.80 14.53
CA LEU A 219 -9.11 -5.15 15.72
C LEU A 219 -7.84 -5.87 16.21
N PHE A 220 -7.82 -7.19 16.22
CA PHE A 220 -6.65 -7.98 16.61
C PHE A 220 -5.44 -7.71 15.71
N PHE A 221 -5.61 -7.78 14.39
CA PHE A 221 -4.55 -7.45 13.42
C PHE A 221 -4.09 -6.00 13.55
N GLY A 222 -5.04 -5.08 13.75
CA GLY A 222 -4.76 -3.67 14.01
C GLY A 222 -3.79 -3.46 15.17
N LEU A 223 -4.14 -4.00 16.34
CA LEU A 223 -3.32 -3.93 17.55
C LEU A 223 -1.97 -4.63 17.38
N ALA A 224 -1.94 -5.81 16.76
CA ALA A 224 -0.72 -6.55 16.51
C ALA A 224 0.26 -5.76 15.62
N TYR A 225 -0.24 -5.15 14.54
CA TYR A 225 0.59 -4.31 13.67
C TYR A 225 1.11 -3.06 14.35
N TYR A 226 0.31 -2.41 15.20
CA TYR A 226 0.81 -1.29 16.02
C TYR A 226 1.89 -1.71 17.02
N ALA A 227 1.73 -2.87 17.67
CA ALA A 227 2.74 -3.39 18.58
C ALA A 227 4.06 -3.68 17.86
N VAL A 228 4.01 -4.33 16.69
CA VAL A 228 5.22 -4.58 15.88
C VAL A 228 5.82 -3.27 15.37
N ALA A 229 5.00 -2.32 14.93
CA ALA A 229 5.47 -0.99 14.50
C ALA A 229 6.20 -0.26 15.64
N PHE A 230 5.66 -0.29 16.86
CA PHE A 230 6.29 0.29 18.04
C PHE A 230 7.64 -0.36 18.36
N VAL A 231 7.73 -1.69 18.28
CA VAL A 231 9.00 -2.41 18.49
C VAL A 231 10.02 -2.03 17.40
N LEU A 232 9.60 -1.97 16.13
CA LEU A 232 10.48 -1.56 15.03
C LEU A 232 10.98 -0.13 15.20
N ASP A 233 10.13 0.79 15.66
CA ASP A 233 10.51 2.16 15.98
C ASP A 233 11.55 2.21 17.10
N ARG A 234 11.38 1.42 18.17
CA ARG A 234 12.37 1.29 19.26
C ARG A 234 13.70 0.70 18.80
N LEU A 235 13.68 -0.13 17.75
CA LEU A 235 14.88 -0.68 17.11
C LEU A 235 15.49 0.26 16.06
N GLY A 236 14.98 1.49 15.91
CA GLY A 236 15.43 2.45 14.90
C GLY A 236 15.05 2.07 13.47
N ARG A 237 14.13 1.13 13.28
CA ARG A 237 13.65 0.62 11.97
C ARG A 237 12.33 1.28 11.59
N THR A 238 12.36 2.60 11.53
CA THR A 238 11.15 3.41 11.44
C THR A 238 10.43 3.33 10.08
N GLY A 239 11.16 2.98 9.01
CA GLY A 239 10.58 2.77 7.68
C GLY A 239 9.54 1.63 7.66
N PRO A 240 9.92 0.39 8.00
CA PRO A 240 8.96 -0.71 8.09
C PRO A 240 7.92 -0.53 9.21
N GLY A 241 8.26 0.16 10.31
CA GLY A 241 7.28 0.52 11.34
C GLY A 241 6.10 1.34 10.79
N ALA A 242 6.40 2.35 9.96
CA ALA A 242 5.36 3.17 9.32
C ALA A 242 4.45 2.34 8.38
N ALA A 243 5.01 1.38 7.64
CA ALA A 243 4.23 0.50 6.76
C ALA A 243 3.20 -0.33 7.54
N LEU A 244 3.64 -0.92 8.66
CA LEU A 244 2.77 -1.70 9.53
C LEU A 244 1.73 -0.84 10.24
N ALA A 245 2.07 0.39 10.63
CA ALA A 245 1.08 1.31 11.19
C ALA A 245 -0.06 1.61 10.20
N VAL A 246 0.21 1.67 8.89
CA VAL A 246 -0.82 1.82 7.83
C VAL A 246 -1.71 0.59 7.75
N GLY A 247 -1.13 -0.61 7.71
CA GLY A 247 -1.90 -1.84 7.79
C GLY A 247 -2.75 -1.91 9.07
N GLY A 248 -2.16 -1.52 10.20
CA GLY A 248 -2.80 -1.51 11.51
C GLY A 248 -4.01 -0.58 11.56
N PHE A 249 -3.87 0.63 11.01
CA PHE A 249 -4.97 1.58 10.92
C PHE A 249 -6.11 1.11 10.05
N LEU A 250 -5.83 0.58 8.86
CA LEU A 250 -6.88 0.06 7.99
C LEU A 250 -7.63 -1.10 8.64
N ALA A 251 -6.89 -2.01 9.29
CA ALA A 251 -7.50 -3.12 10.04
C ALA A 251 -8.34 -2.62 11.23
N THR A 252 -7.83 -1.69 12.05
CA THR A 252 -8.62 -1.13 13.17
C THR A 252 -9.85 -0.38 12.67
N ALA A 253 -9.72 0.46 11.63
CA ALA A 253 -10.81 1.22 11.06
C ALA A 253 -11.90 0.30 10.50
N ALA A 254 -11.52 -0.74 9.75
CA ALA A 254 -12.45 -1.74 9.26
C ALA A 254 -13.12 -2.52 10.40
N GLY A 255 -12.38 -2.85 11.46
CA GLY A 255 -12.94 -3.50 12.66
C GLY A 255 -13.94 -2.61 13.40
N SER A 256 -13.64 -1.32 13.55
CA SER A 256 -14.56 -0.33 14.13
C SER A 256 -15.80 -0.12 13.26
N ALA A 257 -15.65 -0.07 11.94
CA ALA A 257 -16.77 0.06 11.00
C ALA A 257 -17.67 -1.19 11.01
N ALA A 258 -17.07 -2.38 11.03
CA ALA A 258 -17.80 -3.65 11.17
C ALA A 258 -18.56 -3.74 12.51
N ALA A 259 -18.12 -3.04 13.54
CA ALA A 259 -18.85 -2.92 14.81
C ALA A 259 -20.00 -1.87 14.76
N ALA A 260 -20.09 -1.05 13.71
CA ALA A 260 -20.93 0.16 13.65
C ALA A 260 -21.93 0.18 12.48
N VAL A 261 -22.47 -0.96 12.06
CA VAL A 261 -23.16 -1.28 10.78
C VAL A 261 -24.42 -0.45 10.40
N ASN A 262 -24.67 0.75 10.93
CA ASN A 262 -25.92 1.52 10.71
C ASN A 262 -25.75 2.90 10.02
N LEU A 263 -24.77 3.10 9.12
CA LEU A 263 -24.60 4.38 8.39
C LEU A 263 -24.99 4.31 6.90
N PRO A 264 -25.60 5.37 6.31
CA PRO A 264 -25.91 5.43 4.87
C PRO A 264 -24.65 5.65 3.99
N PRO A 265 -24.48 4.94 2.85
CA PRO A 265 -23.24 4.93 2.05
C PRO A 265 -22.82 6.25 1.37
N ILE A 266 -23.76 7.13 1.02
CA ILE A 266 -23.42 8.43 0.36
C ILE A 266 -22.76 9.39 1.35
N ALA A 267 -23.23 9.37 2.59
CA ALA A 267 -22.65 10.18 3.66
C ALA A 267 -21.19 9.74 3.92
N GLU A 268 -20.91 8.44 3.85
CA GLU A 268 -19.58 7.87 4.02
C GLU A 268 -18.58 8.38 2.96
N GLY A 269 -18.96 8.37 1.68
CA GLY A 269 -18.10 8.84 0.58
C GLY A 269 -17.73 10.32 0.68
N VAL A 270 -18.71 11.20 0.94
CA VAL A 270 -18.46 12.64 1.10
C VAL A 270 -17.61 12.91 2.34
N MET A 271 -17.89 12.21 3.44
CA MET A 271 -17.15 12.32 4.69
C MET A 271 -15.69 11.89 4.52
N LEU A 272 -15.43 10.81 3.77
CA LEU A 272 -14.07 10.35 3.43
C LEU A 272 -13.28 11.37 2.60
N ILE A 273 -13.91 12.04 1.63
CA ILE A 273 -13.23 13.08 0.84
C ILE A 273 -12.91 14.29 1.70
N VAL A 274 -13.89 14.80 2.45
CA VAL A 274 -13.74 16.05 3.22
C VAL A 274 -12.76 15.85 4.38
N LEU A 275 -12.94 14.80 5.19
CA LEU A 275 -11.98 14.46 6.26
C LEU A 275 -10.63 14.06 5.70
N GLY A 276 -10.62 13.31 4.59
CA GLY A 276 -9.41 12.94 3.86
C GLY A 276 -8.57 14.14 3.47
N ALA A 277 -9.17 15.13 2.81
CA ALA A 277 -8.46 16.33 2.38
C ALA A 277 -7.98 17.18 3.57
N ILE A 278 -8.83 17.37 4.59
CA ILE A 278 -8.49 18.16 5.79
C ILE A 278 -7.33 17.52 6.55
N LEU A 279 -7.43 16.21 6.82
CA LEU A 279 -6.44 15.49 7.61
C LEU A 279 -5.16 15.23 6.82
N ALA A 280 -5.24 15.05 5.50
CA ALA A 280 -4.05 15.02 4.66
C ALA A 280 -3.32 16.37 4.68
N GLY A 281 -4.05 17.49 4.56
CA GLY A 281 -3.48 18.83 4.65
C GLY A 281 -2.90 19.15 6.03
N PHE A 282 -3.58 18.74 7.10
CA PHE A 282 -3.05 18.85 8.47
C PHE A 282 -1.79 18.01 8.66
N GLY A 283 -1.80 16.77 8.17
CA GLY A 283 -0.65 15.88 8.17
C GLY A 283 0.56 16.49 7.46
N ALA A 284 0.33 17.10 6.29
CA ALA A 284 1.36 17.74 5.50
C ALA A 284 1.98 18.93 6.25
N ARG A 285 1.16 19.80 6.86
CA ARG A 285 1.62 20.97 7.62
C ARG A 285 2.33 20.60 8.92
N GLY A 286 1.88 19.55 9.60
CA GLY A 286 2.45 19.09 10.87
C GLY A 286 3.61 18.11 10.73
N ALA A 287 4.12 17.86 9.52
CA ALA A 287 5.09 16.80 9.21
C ALA A 287 4.66 15.39 9.69
N ARG A 288 3.35 15.15 9.86
CA ARG A 288 2.76 13.88 10.30
C ARG A 288 2.45 13.00 9.10
N ARG A 289 3.45 12.20 8.73
CA ARG A 289 3.52 11.35 7.53
C ARG A 289 2.35 10.39 7.39
N PHE A 290 2.04 9.71 8.49
CA PHE A 290 0.98 8.73 8.56
C PHE A 290 -0.38 9.35 8.20
N THR A 291 -0.69 10.49 8.81
CA THR A 291 -1.92 11.23 8.57
C THR A 291 -2.00 11.71 7.12
N THR A 292 -0.89 12.19 6.55
CA THR A 292 -0.87 12.63 5.14
C THR A 292 -1.21 11.50 4.17
N TRP A 293 -0.51 10.37 4.29
CA TRP A 293 -0.70 9.21 3.40
C TRP A 293 -2.06 8.55 3.56
N ALA A 294 -2.44 8.20 4.79
CA ALA A 294 -3.69 7.48 5.05
C ALA A 294 -4.91 8.27 4.55
N TRP A 295 -4.90 9.58 4.77
CA TRP A 295 -6.03 10.43 4.38
C TRP A 295 -6.00 10.84 2.91
N SER A 296 -4.84 10.83 2.25
CA SER A 296 -4.76 10.93 0.79
C SER A 296 -5.37 9.70 0.10
N ALA A 297 -5.13 8.50 0.65
CA ALA A 297 -5.81 7.29 0.22
C ALA A 297 -7.33 7.37 0.48
N GLY A 298 -7.74 7.98 1.60
CA GLY A 298 -9.14 8.29 1.89
C GLY A 298 -9.81 9.18 0.84
N VAL A 299 -9.12 10.21 0.33
CA VAL A 299 -9.62 11.03 -0.78
C VAL A 299 -9.80 10.19 -2.04
N ALA A 300 -8.81 9.37 -2.41
CA ALA A 300 -8.89 8.50 -3.58
C ALA A 300 -10.06 7.50 -3.47
N LEU A 301 -10.26 6.88 -2.30
CA LEU A 301 -11.39 6.01 -2.02
C LEU A 301 -12.73 6.75 -2.15
N GLY A 302 -12.82 7.97 -1.62
CA GLY A 302 -14.00 8.80 -1.77
C GLY A 302 -14.35 9.11 -3.24
N VAL A 303 -13.34 9.40 -4.07
CA VAL A 303 -13.51 9.59 -5.53
C VAL A 303 -14.05 8.32 -6.19
N VAL A 304 -13.52 7.14 -5.84
CA VAL A 304 -13.99 5.85 -6.35
C VAL A 304 -15.47 5.64 -6.01
N VAL A 305 -15.87 5.92 -4.77
CA VAL A 305 -17.28 5.78 -4.32
C VAL A 305 -18.21 6.68 -5.13
N ILE A 306 -17.82 7.94 -5.38
CA ILE A 306 -18.62 8.86 -6.18
C ILE A 306 -18.72 8.41 -7.64
N ILE A 307 -17.59 8.07 -8.27
CA ILE A 307 -17.56 7.61 -9.67
C ILE A 307 -18.39 6.34 -9.82
N GLY A 308 -18.27 5.39 -8.91
CA GLY A 308 -19.05 4.15 -8.91
C GLY A 308 -20.56 4.42 -8.95
N LYS A 309 -21.05 5.35 -8.13
CA LYS A 309 -22.46 5.75 -8.14
C LYS A 309 -22.89 6.51 -9.39
N LEU A 310 -22.03 7.37 -9.94
CA LEU A 310 -22.36 8.11 -11.17
C LEU A 310 -22.37 7.20 -12.40
N ALA A 311 -21.60 6.12 -12.35
CA ALA A 311 -21.45 5.17 -13.43
C ALA A 311 -22.30 3.90 -13.26
N ASP A 312 -23.36 3.93 -12.44
CA ASP A 312 -24.21 2.80 -12.05
C ASP A 312 -24.78 1.97 -13.22
N GLN A 313 -24.66 2.47 -14.47
CA GLN A 313 -25.08 1.77 -15.69
C GLN A 313 -23.95 1.44 -16.68
N ASN A 314 -22.71 1.87 -16.43
CA ASN A 314 -21.60 1.65 -17.35
C ASN A 314 -20.24 1.55 -16.62
N SER A 315 -19.91 0.33 -16.17
CA SER A 315 -18.64 -0.02 -15.53
C SER A 315 -17.42 0.28 -16.40
N ALA A 316 -17.51 0.13 -17.73
CA ALA A 316 -16.42 0.54 -18.62
C ALA A 316 -16.14 2.05 -18.55
N ALA A 317 -17.18 2.89 -18.54
CA ALA A 317 -17.02 4.34 -18.38
C ALA A 317 -16.44 4.70 -17.01
N ALA A 318 -16.85 4.00 -15.94
CA ALA A 318 -16.25 4.14 -14.60
C ALA A 318 -14.75 3.85 -14.62
N GLY A 319 -14.36 2.73 -15.24
CA GLY A 319 -12.96 2.32 -15.39
C GLY A 319 -12.13 3.36 -16.14
N VAL A 320 -12.61 3.84 -17.29
CA VAL A 320 -11.93 4.89 -18.07
C VAL A 320 -11.82 6.19 -17.26
N ALA A 321 -12.88 6.60 -16.55
CA ALA A 321 -12.85 7.80 -15.72
C ALA A 321 -11.79 7.70 -14.60
N LEU A 322 -11.65 6.53 -13.97
CA LEU A 322 -10.60 6.26 -12.98
C LEU A 322 -9.20 6.30 -13.58
N ILE A 323 -9.01 5.74 -14.79
CA ILE A 323 -7.74 5.79 -15.52
C ILE A 323 -7.33 7.24 -15.79
N VAL A 324 -8.23 8.02 -16.38
CA VAL A 324 -7.97 9.43 -16.72
C VAL A 324 -7.71 10.26 -15.46
N SER A 325 -8.55 10.10 -14.44
CA SER A 325 -8.39 10.81 -13.16
C SER A 325 -7.05 10.48 -12.51
N GLY A 326 -6.67 9.20 -12.49
CA GLY A 326 -5.39 8.75 -11.99
C GLY A 326 -4.20 9.35 -12.74
N ALA A 327 -4.24 9.32 -14.08
CA ALA A 327 -3.20 9.91 -14.93
C ALA A 327 -3.05 11.42 -14.72
N VAL A 328 -4.16 12.16 -14.68
CA VAL A 328 -4.18 13.60 -14.38
C VAL A 328 -3.55 13.88 -13.02
N LEU A 329 -3.89 13.07 -12.01
CA LEU A 329 -3.38 13.25 -10.66
C LEU A 329 -1.87 12.99 -10.58
N VAL A 330 -1.33 12.02 -11.34
CA VAL A 330 0.13 11.81 -11.48
C VAL A 330 0.81 13.01 -12.14
N VAL A 331 0.25 13.55 -13.22
CA VAL A 331 0.82 14.71 -13.92
C VAL A 331 0.81 15.94 -13.02
N LEU A 332 -0.30 16.22 -12.34
CA LEU A 332 -0.42 17.31 -11.37
C LEU A 332 0.58 17.15 -10.21
N ALA A 333 0.73 15.92 -9.71
CA ALA A 333 1.68 15.62 -8.65
C ALA A 333 3.13 15.90 -9.06
N HIS A 334 3.50 15.53 -10.29
CA HIS A 334 4.83 15.81 -10.84
C HIS A 334 5.07 17.31 -11.01
N PHE A 335 4.08 18.03 -11.55
CA PHE A 335 4.16 19.49 -11.71
C PHE A 335 4.26 20.20 -10.36
N LEU A 336 3.42 19.84 -9.39
CA LEU A 336 3.44 20.39 -8.03
C LEU A 336 4.78 20.16 -7.33
N ALA A 337 5.36 18.96 -7.47
CA ALA A 337 6.69 18.67 -6.92
C ALA A 337 7.77 19.61 -7.51
N GLY A 338 7.68 19.90 -8.81
CA GLY A 338 8.58 20.84 -9.49
C GLY A 338 8.39 22.28 -9.01
N VAL A 339 7.15 22.77 -8.95
CA VAL A 339 6.85 24.14 -8.48
C VAL A 339 7.25 24.35 -7.02
N LEU A 340 7.01 23.36 -6.17
CA LEU A 340 7.34 23.40 -4.75
C LEU A 340 8.83 23.12 -4.46
N HIS A 341 9.62 22.80 -5.49
CA HIS A 341 11.03 22.41 -5.36
C HIS A 341 11.22 21.33 -4.27
N GLU A 342 10.33 20.33 -4.25
CA GLU A 342 10.43 19.25 -3.27
C GLU A 342 11.76 18.50 -3.48
N PRO A 343 12.65 18.40 -2.46
CA PRO A 343 13.93 17.69 -2.61
C PRO A 343 13.73 16.20 -2.98
N ASP A 344 14.80 15.47 -3.31
CA ASP A 344 14.68 14.01 -3.45
C ASP A 344 14.28 13.34 -2.13
N ASP A 345 13.51 12.25 -2.17
CA ASP A 345 12.98 11.54 -0.98
C ASP A 345 14.08 11.08 0.00
N LEU A 346 15.32 10.95 -0.49
CA LEU A 346 16.50 10.57 0.27
C LEU A 346 17.41 11.75 0.62
N VAL A 347 17.04 12.99 0.30
CA VAL A 347 17.77 14.18 0.75
C VAL A 347 17.07 14.73 2.01
N PRO A 348 17.79 14.88 3.14
CA PRO A 348 17.24 15.50 4.35
C PRO A 348 16.69 16.89 4.05
N SER A 349 15.43 17.15 4.43
CA SER A 349 14.92 18.52 4.41
C SER A 349 15.71 19.37 5.40
N ALA A 350 15.91 20.67 5.10
CA ALA A 350 16.62 21.60 5.98
C ALA A 350 16.06 21.61 7.41
N ALA A 351 14.74 21.41 7.56
CA ALA A 351 14.07 21.27 8.85
C ALA A 351 14.57 20.07 9.67
N SER A 352 14.90 18.94 9.03
CA SER A 352 15.46 17.76 9.69
C SER A 352 16.92 17.95 10.12
N VAL A 353 17.67 18.80 9.43
CA VAL A 353 19.06 19.14 9.80
C VAL A 353 19.07 20.11 10.97
N ALA A 354 18.17 21.10 10.98
CA ALA A 354 18.03 22.06 12.06
C ALA A 354 17.68 21.39 13.41
N SER A 355 16.80 20.38 13.42
CA SER A 355 16.45 19.69 14.66
C SER A 355 17.62 18.89 15.28
N VAL A 356 18.56 18.43 14.45
CA VAL A 356 19.77 17.72 14.92
C VAL A 356 20.80 18.72 15.48
N GLY A 357 20.90 19.90 14.88
CA GLY A 357 21.82 20.96 15.32
C GLY A 357 21.48 21.54 16.71
N ASP A 358 20.20 21.59 17.06
CA ASP A 358 19.75 22.17 18.34
C ASP A 358 19.93 21.25 19.56
N GLY A 359 20.56 20.08 19.41
CA GLY A 359 20.79 19.14 20.52
C GLY A 359 19.51 18.54 21.12
N ARG A 360 18.34 18.84 20.52
CA ARG A 360 17.07 18.20 20.86
C ARG A 360 17.04 16.85 20.16
N LEU A 361 17.54 15.83 20.84
CA LEU A 361 17.23 14.45 20.46
C LEU A 361 15.70 14.31 20.32
N PRO A 362 15.22 13.67 19.24
CA PRO A 362 13.79 13.53 18.96
C PRO A 362 13.04 12.73 20.03
#